data_AF-A0A2T6FR76-F1
#
_entry.id   AF-A0A2T6FR76-F1
#
_cell.length_a   1.000
_cell.length_b   1.000
_cell.length_c   1.000
_cell.angle_alpha   90.00
_cell.angle_beta   90.00
_cell.angle_gamma   90.00
#
_symmetry.space_group_name_H-M   'P 1'
#
loop_
_entity.id
_entity.type
_entity.pdbx_description
1 polymer ?
#
loop_
_entity_poly.entity_id
_entity_poly.type
_entity_poly.pdbx_seq_one_letter_code
_entity_poly.pdbx_strand_id
1 'polypeptide(L)'
;MLRNRSSGLYLDVMNGDTNNGARIRQWTYNGSAAQQFEFSHQGEGVYIIRGVVSGKALDIDAISTANGAKVHLWEYLGSANQRFIAAKSGSYYQLIASHSSKAIKVAGNSANSGAYVEQWQNEVQASSEWELVPATTTNPTLNLQKQAEAYSSMSGVGVETTSDAGGGQNVGWIETGDWLAYNSITIPASGNYTIEYRVASSNSGGRLSVDLNSGAIVLGESEIPNTGGWQNWTTVSHTVFINAGTYNLGIFAKTGGWNINWFRIVSQ
;
A
#
# COMPACT_ATOMS: atom_id res chain seq x y z
N MET A 1 -0.35 -11.01 -9.49
CA MET A 1 0.14 -11.00 -10.89
C MET A 1 -0.31 -12.29 -11.56
N LEU A 2 -0.37 -12.30 -12.90
CA LEU A 2 -0.78 -13.45 -13.70
C LEU A 2 0.35 -13.82 -14.65
N ARG A 3 0.96 -14.99 -14.51
CA ARG A 3 2.05 -15.46 -15.38
C ARG A 3 1.53 -16.53 -16.33
N ASN A 4 1.69 -16.35 -17.64
CA ASN A 4 1.21 -17.29 -18.64
C ASN A 4 2.03 -18.59 -18.60
N ARG A 5 1.35 -19.75 -18.63
CA ARG A 5 2.01 -21.07 -18.60
C ARG A 5 2.90 -21.31 -19.82
N SER A 6 2.49 -20.84 -21.00
CA SER A 6 3.21 -21.11 -22.25
C SER A 6 4.50 -20.30 -22.38
N SER A 7 4.47 -19.02 -22.01
CA SER A 7 5.58 -18.08 -22.25
C SER A 7 6.39 -17.74 -21.01
N GLY A 8 5.81 -17.94 -19.81
CA GLY A 8 6.37 -17.44 -18.56
C GLY A 8 6.33 -15.91 -18.43
N LEU A 9 5.67 -15.21 -19.35
CA LEU A 9 5.47 -13.76 -19.34
C LEU A 9 4.22 -13.38 -18.54
N TYR A 10 4.09 -12.11 -18.19
CA TYR A 10 3.05 -11.63 -17.28
C TYR A 10 1.95 -10.87 -18.02
N LEU A 11 0.71 -11.01 -17.55
CA LEU A 11 -0.39 -10.14 -17.96
C LEU A 11 0.00 -8.69 -17.68
N ASP A 12 -0.17 -7.82 -18.65
CA ASP A 12 0.35 -6.44 -18.65
C ASP A 12 -0.68 -5.50 -19.27
N VAL A 13 -0.95 -4.41 -18.57
CA VAL A 13 -1.67 -3.26 -19.14
C VAL A 13 -0.69 -2.49 -20.02
N MET A 14 -0.94 -2.46 -21.33
CA MET A 14 -0.02 -1.86 -22.30
C MET A 14 0.33 -0.44 -21.90
N ASN A 15 1.63 -0.21 -21.68
CA ASN A 15 2.21 1.09 -21.30
C ASN A 15 1.66 1.68 -19.98
N GLY A 16 1.02 0.86 -19.12
CA GLY A 16 0.37 1.33 -17.90
C GLY A 16 -0.82 2.26 -18.15
N ASP A 17 -1.44 2.18 -19.33
CA ASP A 17 -2.58 3.03 -19.72
C ASP A 17 -3.74 2.89 -18.73
N THR A 18 -4.30 4.03 -18.32
CA THR A 18 -5.39 4.11 -17.35
C THR A 18 -6.73 4.46 -17.97
N ASN A 19 -6.81 4.65 -19.29
CA ASN A 19 -8.03 5.01 -20.00
C ASN A 19 -8.95 3.79 -20.22
N ASN A 20 -10.25 4.06 -20.49
CA ASN A 20 -11.14 3.03 -21.01
C ASN A 20 -10.63 2.55 -22.37
N GLY A 21 -10.53 1.23 -22.55
CA GLY A 21 -9.95 0.63 -23.74
C GLY A 21 -8.47 0.26 -23.62
N ALA A 22 -7.83 0.53 -22.48
CA ALA A 22 -6.42 0.18 -22.24
C ALA A 22 -6.19 -1.31 -22.53
N ARG A 23 -5.32 -1.58 -23.52
CA ARG A 23 -5.17 -2.93 -24.10
C ARG A 23 -4.39 -3.84 -23.17
N ILE A 24 -4.85 -5.09 -23.02
CA ILE A 24 -4.11 -6.13 -22.31
C ILE A 24 -3.21 -6.93 -23.26
N ARG A 25 -1.97 -7.13 -22.84
CA ARG A 25 -0.96 -7.95 -23.51
C ARG A 25 -0.23 -8.85 -22.50
N GLN A 26 0.65 -9.72 -22.98
CA GLN A 26 1.71 -10.28 -22.15
C GLN A 26 3.00 -9.47 -22.28
N TRP A 27 3.78 -9.37 -21.23
CA TRP A 27 5.07 -8.67 -21.23
C TRP A 27 6.08 -9.31 -20.29
N THR A 28 7.36 -9.09 -20.58
CA THR A 28 8.45 -9.46 -19.65
C THR A 28 8.22 -8.82 -18.29
N TYR A 29 8.46 -9.58 -17.21
CA TYR A 29 8.34 -9.04 -15.86
C TYR A 29 9.22 -7.79 -15.70
N ASN A 30 8.62 -6.69 -15.26
CA ASN A 30 9.32 -5.42 -15.06
C ASN A 30 9.06 -4.79 -13.68
N GLY A 31 8.32 -5.48 -12.80
CA GLY A 31 8.00 -5.01 -11.45
C GLY A 31 7.00 -3.85 -11.39
N SER A 32 6.52 -3.35 -12.52
CA SER A 32 5.57 -2.23 -12.53
C SER A 32 4.19 -2.63 -12.04
N ALA A 33 3.44 -1.67 -11.49
CA ALA A 33 2.05 -1.86 -11.11
C ALA A 33 1.12 -2.20 -12.31
N ALA A 34 1.57 -1.97 -13.55
CA ALA A 34 0.84 -2.35 -14.77
C ALA A 34 0.74 -3.88 -14.96
N GLN A 35 1.51 -4.66 -14.21
CA GLN A 35 1.48 -6.13 -14.18
C GLN A 35 0.74 -6.69 -12.94
N GLN A 36 0.18 -5.81 -12.12
CA GLN A 36 -0.50 -6.16 -10.89
C GLN A 36 -2.01 -6.01 -11.07
N PHE A 37 -2.73 -7.03 -10.60
CA PHE A 37 -4.18 -7.11 -10.70
C PHE A 37 -4.75 -7.54 -9.35
N GLU A 38 -5.79 -6.86 -8.91
CA GLU A 38 -6.57 -7.18 -7.71
C GLU A 38 -7.73 -8.10 -8.09
N PHE A 39 -7.96 -9.14 -7.30
CA PHE A 39 -9.03 -10.11 -7.48
C PHE A 39 -10.05 -9.96 -6.37
N SER A 40 -11.24 -9.44 -6.69
CA SER A 40 -12.35 -9.33 -5.73
C SER A 40 -13.34 -10.48 -5.95
N HIS A 41 -13.38 -11.45 -5.04
CA HIS A 41 -14.31 -12.59 -5.12
C HIS A 41 -15.76 -12.13 -4.95
N GLN A 42 -16.65 -12.63 -5.80
CA GLN A 42 -18.08 -12.28 -5.82
C GLN A 42 -18.99 -13.44 -5.37
N GLY A 43 -18.40 -14.56 -4.93
CA GLY A 43 -19.12 -15.83 -4.72
C GLY A 43 -19.02 -16.76 -5.93
N GLU A 44 -19.29 -18.05 -5.72
CA GLU A 44 -19.40 -19.09 -6.78
C GLU A 44 -18.18 -19.18 -7.73
N GLY A 45 -17.00 -18.79 -7.25
CA GLY A 45 -15.76 -18.79 -8.04
C GLY A 45 -15.66 -17.66 -9.07
N VAL A 46 -16.59 -16.70 -9.05
CA VAL A 46 -16.59 -15.50 -9.89
C VAL A 46 -15.76 -14.40 -9.23
N TYR A 47 -14.99 -13.69 -10.05
CA TYR A 47 -14.13 -12.58 -9.64
C TYR A 47 -14.36 -11.35 -10.51
N ILE A 48 -14.23 -10.18 -9.89
CA ILE A 48 -13.89 -8.94 -10.59
C ILE A 48 -12.37 -8.83 -10.53
N ILE A 49 -11.73 -8.61 -11.67
CA ILE A 49 -10.27 -8.48 -11.76
C ILE A 49 -9.97 -7.04 -12.14
N ARG A 50 -9.24 -6.28 -11.31
CA ARG A 50 -8.94 -4.86 -11.55
C ARG A 50 -7.46 -4.64 -11.77
N GLY A 51 -7.09 -3.82 -12.76
CA GLY A 51 -5.70 -3.36 -12.88
C GLY A 51 -5.35 -2.40 -11.75
N VAL A 52 -4.26 -2.66 -11.02
CA VAL A 52 -3.90 -1.89 -9.81
C VAL A 52 -3.66 -0.41 -10.12
N VAL A 53 -3.11 -0.07 -11.29
CA VAL A 53 -2.81 1.33 -11.66
C VAL A 53 -4.09 2.16 -11.84
N SER A 54 -5.10 1.60 -12.51
CA SER A 54 -6.26 2.37 -12.97
C SER A 54 -7.53 2.13 -12.13
N GLY A 55 -7.56 1.06 -11.32
CA GLY A 55 -8.76 0.58 -10.64
C GLY A 55 -9.85 0.04 -11.58
N LYS A 56 -9.62 0.03 -12.90
CA LYS A 56 -10.58 -0.42 -13.91
C LYS A 56 -10.62 -1.95 -14.03
N ALA A 57 -11.78 -2.48 -14.38
CA ALA A 57 -12.00 -3.91 -14.48
C ALA A 57 -11.47 -4.48 -15.81
N LEU A 58 -10.97 -5.70 -15.77
CA LEU A 58 -10.78 -6.53 -16.95
C LEU A 58 -12.14 -6.70 -17.64
N ASP A 59 -12.17 -6.50 -18.95
CA ASP A 59 -13.41 -6.43 -19.72
C ASP A 59 -13.21 -7.08 -21.10
N ILE A 60 -14.24 -7.80 -21.57
CA ILE A 60 -14.34 -8.23 -22.96
C ILE A 60 -15.09 -7.18 -23.77
N ASP A 61 -14.38 -6.60 -24.75
CA ASP A 61 -14.84 -5.48 -25.57
C ASP A 61 -16.21 -5.74 -26.22
N ALA A 62 -17.06 -4.71 -26.15
CA ALA A 62 -18.41 -4.71 -26.72
C ALA A 62 -19.30 -5.90 -26.30
N ILE A 63 -19.05 -6.52 -25.14
CA ILE A 63 -19.79 -7.70 -24.65
C ILE A 63 -19.73 -8.85 -25.67
N SER A 64 -18.70 -8.86 -26.53
CA SER A 64 -18.62 -9.79 -27.64
C SER A 64 -18.56 -11.24 -27.14
N THR A 65 -19.17 -12.16 -27.89
CA THR A 65 -19.03 -13.60 -27.70
C THR A 65 -18.15 -14.23 -28.77
N ALA A 66 -17.53 -13.45 -29.67
CA ALA A 66 -16.69 -13.94 -30.75
C ALA A 66 -15.28 -14.34 -30.27
N ASN A 67 -14.69 -15.34 -30.93
CA ASN A 67 -13.26 -15.63 -30.75
C ASN A 67 -12.43 -14.44 -31.25
N GLY A 68 -11.34 -14.12 -30.55
CA GLY A 68 -10.47 -13.00 -30.88
C GLY A 68 -10.96 -11.64 -30.34
N ALA A 69 -12.05 -11.61 -29.56
CA ALA A 69 -12.49 -10.36 -28.97
C ALA A 69 -11.41 -9.80 -28.02
N LYS A 70 -11.22 -8.49 -28.11
CA LYS A 70 -10.23 -7.74 -27.32
C LYS A 70 -10.52 -7.88 -25.83
N VAL A 71 -9.47 -8.19 -25.08
CA VAL A 71 -9.43 -8.01 -23.62
C VAL A 71 -8.78 -6.66 -23.31
N HIS A 72 -9.48 -5.80 -22.59
CA HIS A 72 -9.01 -4.46 -22.22
C HIS A 72 -9.40 -4.13 -20.78
N LEU A 73 -9.02 -2.95 -20.31
CA LEU A 73 -9.61 -2.38 -19.09
C LEU A 73 -10.73 -1.41 -19.43
N TRP A 74 -11.80 -1.48 -18.65
CA TRP A 74 -12.92 -0.57 -18.73
C TRP A 74 -13.42 -0.22 -17.33
N GLU A 75 -14.05 0.95 -17.20
CA GLU A 75 -14.83 1.30 -16.03
C GLU A 75 -15.78 0.14 -15.66
N TYR A 76 -15.89 -0.16 -14.37
CA TYR A 76 -16.73 -1.26 -13.94
C TYR A 76 -18.20 -0.86 -13.99
N LEU A 77 -18.95 -1.48 -14.90
CA LEU A 77 -20.39 -1.26 -15.10
C LEU A 77 -21.24 -2.40 -14.53
N GLY A 78 -20.62 -3.42 -13.95
CA GLY A 78 -21.33 -4.54 -13.34
C GLY A 78 -21.81 -5.61 -14.31
N SER A 79 -21.56 -5.49 -15.61
CA SER A 79 -21.99 -6.44 -16.63
C SER A 79 -21.17 -7.75 -16.61
N ALA A 80 -21.74 -8.82 -17.18
CA ALA A 80 -21.15 -10.16 -17.12
C ALA A 80 -19.85 -10.32 -17.94
N ASN A 81 -19.57 -9.43 -18.89
CA ASN A 81 -18.29 -9.37 -19.62
C ASN A 81 -17.12 -8.81 -18.78
N GLN A 82 -17.40 -8.36 -17.56
CA GLN A 82 -16.42 -7.87 -16.57
C GLN A 82 -16.27 -8.80 -15.37
N ARG A 83 -16.83 -10.01 -15.45
CA ARG A 83 -16.84 -11.01 -14.39
C ARG A 83 -16.20 -12.28 -14.91
N PHE A 84 -15.20 -12.79 -14.20
CA PHE A 84 -14.42 -13.94 -14.64
C PHE A 84 -14.47 -15.07 -13.62
N ILE A 85 -14.77 -16.27 -14.08
CA ILE A 85 -14.61 -17.50 -13.29
C ILE A 85 -13.13 -17.88 -13.33
N ALA A 86 -12.52 -18.06 -12.16
CA ALA A 86 -11.16 -18.59 -12.04
C ALA A 86 -11.21 -20.13 -11.93
N ALA A 87 -11.25 -20.81 -13.07
CA ALA A 87 -11.34 -22.27 -13.12
C ALA A 87 -9.95 -22.91 -12.96
N LYS A 88 -9.78 -23.76 -11.95
CA LYS A 88 -8.52 -24.45 -11.68
C LYS A 88 -8.23 -25.52 -12.75
N SER A 89 -7.02 -25.50 -13.31
CA SER A 89 -6.48 -26.48 -14.26
C SER A 89 -5.12 -26.96 -13.77
N GLY A 90 -5.10 -28.05 -12.99
CA GLY A 90 -3.89 -28.51 -12.31
C GLY A 90 -3.35 -27.44 -11.33
N SER A 91 -2.10 -27.01 -11.54
CA SER A 91 -1.45 -25.92 -10.78
C SER A 91 -1.73 -24.51 -11.32
N TYR A 92 -2.45 -24.42 -12.44
CA TYR A 92 -2.77 -23.17 -13.13
C TYR A 92 -4.27 -22.86 -13.06
N TYR A 93 -4.66 -21.72 -13.62
CA TYR A 93 -6.05 -21.30 -13.74
C TYR A 93 -6.35 -20.84 -15.16
N GLN A 94 -7.57 -21.10 -15.63
CA GLN A 94 -8.17 -20.37 -16.74
C GLN A 94 -9.07 -19.26 -16.17
N LEU A 95 -9.07 -18.09 -16.83
CA LEU A 95 -9.98 -17.00 -16.50
C LEU A 95 -11.07 -16.93 -17.57
N ILE A 96 -12.28 -17.33 -17.19
CA ILE A 96 -13.40 -17.54 -18.11
C ILE A 96 -14.40 -16.40 -17.96
N ALA A 97 -14.65 -15.65 -19.03
CA ALA A 97 -15.64 -14.58 -19.03
C ALA A 97 -17.04 -15.16 -18.83
N SER A 98 -17.77 -14.62 -17.84
CA SER A 98 -19.04 -15.21 -17.38
C SER A 98 -20.15 -15.14 -18.43
N HIS A 99 -20.11 -14.15 -19.34
CA HIS A 99 -21.14 -13.96 -20.36
C HIS A 99 -20.97 -14.86 -21.59
N SER A 100 -19.74 -15.23 -21.94
CA SER A 100 -19.43 -15.97 -23.17
C SER A 100 -18.95 -17.41 -22.93
N SER A 101 -18.64 -17.75 -21.68
CA SER A 101 -17.99 -19.02 -21.30
C SER A 101 -16.65 -19.25 -22.02
N LYS A 102 -16.00 -18.18 -22.49
CA LYS A 102 -14.72 -18.18 -23.19
C LYS A 102 -13.59 -17.79 -22.25
N ALA A 103 -12.43 -18.41 -22.41
CA ALA A 103 -11.24 -18.11 -21.62
C ALA A 103 -10.45 -16.95 -22.23
N ILE A 104 -9.76 -16.17 -21.40
CA ILE A 104 -8.71 -15.27 -21.91
C ILE A 104 -7.45 -16.07 -22.24
N LYS A 105 -6.82 -15.77 -23.38
CA LYS A 105 -5.59 -16.41 -23.84
C LYS A 105 -4.66 -15.40 -24.49
N VAL A 106 -3.39 -15.78 -24.60
CA VAL A 106 -2.44 -15.09 -25.46
C VAL A 106 -2.75 -15.39 -26.93
N ALA A 107 -2.94 -14.33 -27.72
CA ALA A 107 -3.32 -14.43 -29.13
C ALA A 107 -2.26 -15.18 -29.96
N GLY A 108 -2.74 -16.03 -30.87
CA GLY A 108 -1.88 -16.85 -31.73
C GLY A 108 -0.96 -17.82 -31.00
N ASN A 109 -1.19 -18.10 -29.70
CA ASN A 109 -0.30 -18.92 -28.85
C ASN A 109 1.15 -18.39 -28.81
N SER A 110 1.32 -17.08 -28.98
CA SER A 110 2.65 -16.45 -29.07
C SER A 110 3.42 -16.54 -27.76
N ALA A 111 4.72 -16.79 -27.84
CA ALA A 111 5.66 -16.69 -26.71
C ALA A 111 6.33 -15.30 -26.61
N ASN A 112 6.04 -14.38 -27.53
CA ASN A 112 6.72 -13.09 -27.61
C ASN A 112 6.12 -12.06 -26.64
N SER A 113 6.99 -11.27 -26.02
CA SER A 113 6.59 -10.07 -25.29
C SER A 113 5.88 -9.10 -26.23
N GLY A 114 4.77 -8.54 -25.78
CA GLY A 114 3.92 -7.66 -26.57
C GLY A 114 2.74 -8.34 -27.25
N ALA A 115 2.67 -9.68 -27.25
CA ALA A 115 1.50 -10.37 -27.80
C ALA A 115 0.24 -10.02 -27.00
N TYR A 116 -0.83 -9.69 -27.70
CA TYR A 116 -2.09 -9.31 -27.07
C TYR A 116 -2.80 -10.49 -26.42
N VAL A 117 -3.68 -10.18 -25.46
CA VAL A 117 -4.61 -11.14 -24.88
C VAL A 117 -6.00 -10.97 -25.50
N GLU A 118 -6.67 -12.08 -25.78
CA GLU A 118 -7.99 -12.12 -26.41
C GLU A 118 -8.87 -13.13 -25.68
N GLN A 119 -10.19 -13.04 -25.84
CA GLN A 119 -11.05 -14.16 -25.48
C GLN A 119 -11.04 -15.21 -26.59
N TRP A 120 -11.16 -16.47 -26.22
CA TRP A 120 -11.26 -17.56 -27.17
C TRP A 120 -12.03 -18.74 -26.59
N GLN A 121 -12.43 -19.67 -27.45
CA GLN A 121 -13.05 -20.93 -27.03
C GLN A 121 -12.29 -21.53 -25.85
N ASN A 122 -13.04 -21.96 -24.83
CA ASN A 122 -12.48 -22.50 -23.60
C ASN A 122 -11.86 -23.88 -23.87
N GLU A 123 -10.60 -23.86 -24.28
CA GLU A 123 -9.77 -25.02 -24.53
C GLU A 123 -8.64 -24.99 -23.53
N VAL A 124 -8.38 -26.12 -22.86
CA VAL A 124 -7.27 -26.21 -21.90
C VAL A 124 -5.96 -26.32 -22.69
N GLN A 125 -5.31 -25.18 -22.87
CA GLN A 125 -4.02 -25.06 -23.53
C GLN A 125 -3.12 -24.06 -22.80
N ALA A 126 -1.80 -24.25 -22.90
CA ALA A 126 -0.83 -23.49 -22.12
C ALA A 126 -0.92 -21.96 -22.31
N SER A 127 -1.37 -21.47 -23.48
CA SER A 127 -1.55 -20.04 -23.72
C SER A 127 -2.80 -19.44 -23.08
N SER A 128 -3.73 -20.27 -22.58
CA SER A 128 -4.95 -19.89 -21.85
C SER A 128 -4.87 -20.14 -20.34
N GLU A 129 -3.75 -20.69 -19.87
CA GLU A 129 -3.52 -21.04 -18.47
C GLU A 129 -2.56 -20.04 -17.82
N TRP A 130 -2.91 -19.63 -16.61
CA TRP A 130 -2.22 -18.60 -15.86
C TRP A 130 -1.86 -19.10 -14.47
N GLU A 131 -0.60 -18.92 -14.08
CA GLU A 131 -0.15 -19.05 -12.70
C GLU A 131 -0.49 -17.74 -11.96
N LEU A 132 -1.19 -17.87 -10.83
CA LEU A 132 -1.40 -16.75 -9.92
C LEU A 132 -0.14 -16.58 -9.08
N VAL A 133 0.67 -15.60 -9.47
CA VAL A 133 1.87 -15.23 -8.72
C VAL A 133 1.48 -14.09 -7.78
N PRO A 134 1.59 -14.22 -6.44
CA PRO A 134 1.36 -13.12 -5.52
C PRO A 134 2.13 -11.90 -5.99
N ALA A 135 1.44 -10.77 -6.20
CA ALA A 135 2.17 -9.52 -6.36
C ALA A 135 2.88 -9.29 -5.04
N THR A 136 4.21 -9.24 -5.03
CA THR A 136 4.91 -8.57 -3.94
C THR A 136 4.52 -7.11 -4.07
N THR A 137 3.44 -6.72 -3.39
CA THR A 137 3.23 -5.31 -3.11
C THR A 137 4.44 -4.93 -2.27
N THR A 138 5.47 -4.36 -2.89
CA THR A 138 6.29 -3.39 -2.17
C THR A 138 5.34 -2.23 -1.93
N ASN A 139 4.42 -2.38 -0.96
CA ASN A 139 3.89 -1.20 -0.29
C ASN A 139 5.15 -0.44 0.10
N PRO A 140 5.38 0.77 -0.43
CA PRO A 140 6.58 1.51 -0.11
C PRO A 140 6.73 1.52 1.40
N THR A 141 7.74 0.82 1.90
CA THR A 141 7.92 0.66 3.34
C THR A 141 8.45 1.98 3.86
N LEU A 142 7.79 2.51 4.88
CA LEU A 142 8.24 3.72 5.55
C LEU A 142 9.09 3.28 6.75
N ASN A 143 10.29 3.83 6.87
CA ASN A 143 11.07 3.81 8.11
C ASN A 143 11.68 5.22 8.27
N LEU A 144 10.85 6.12 8.77
CA LEU A 144 11.19 7.53 8.90
C LEU A 144 11.47 7.84 10.36
N GLN A 145 12.74 8.05 10.71
CA GLN A 145 13.14 8.58 12.01
C GLN A 145 13.40 10.09 11.92
N LYS A 146 12.90 10.83 12.90
CA LYS A 146 13.12 12.27 13.05
C LYS A 146 13.58 12.57 14.46
N GLN A 147 14.68 13.31 14.57
CA GLN A 147 15.13 13.86 15.84
C GLN A 147 14.08 14.85 16.36
N ALA A 148 13.85 14.84 17.66
CA ALA A 148 12.80 15.63 18.27
C ALA A 148 13.06 17.13 18.13
N GLU A 149 14.32 17.56 18.26
CA GLU A 149 14.77 18.93 18.10
C GLU A 149 14.71 19.43 16.65
N ALA A 150 14.50 18.54 15.67
CA ALA A 150 14.34 18.90 14.27
C ALA A 150 12.90 19.34 13.92
N TYR A 151 12.20 19.94 14.89
CA TYR A 151 10.86 20.48 14.70
C TYR A 151 10.88 21.67 13.73
N SER A 152 9.80 21.82 12.97
CA SER A 152 9.56 22.99 12.11
C SER A 152 9.03 24.19 12.91
N SER A 153 8.27 23.92 13.98
CA SER A 153 7.81 24.91 14.95
C SER A 153 7.48 24.21 16.27
N MET A 154 7.47 24.95 17.38
CA MET A 154 7.18 24.43 18.70
C MET A 154 6.54 25.50 19.59
N SER A 155 6.02 25.07 20.75
CA SER A 155 5.65 25.95 21.86
C SER A 155 6.12 25.33 23.19
N GLY A 156 6.79 26.15 24.01
CA GLY A 156 7.09 25.86 25.43
C GLY A 156 8.29 24.95 25.72
N VAL A 157 8.81 24.27 24.71
CA VAL A 157 9.88 23.27 24.91
C VAL A 157 11.30 23.86 24.85
N GLY A 158 12.24 23.17 25.51
CA GLY A 158 13.69 23.45 25.45
C GLY A 158 14.47 22.30 24.82
N VAL A 159 15.76 22.52 24.55
CA VAL A 159 16.69 21.48 24.07
C VAL A 159 17.91 21.37 24.98
N GLU A 160 18.44 20.16 25.11
CA GLU A 160 19.67 19.87 25.87
C GLU A 160 20.48 18.76 25.19
N THR A 161 21.76 18.63 25.54
CA THR A 161 22.60 17.52 25.08
C THR A 161 22.06 16.20 25.62
N THR A 162 21.81 15.23 24.74
CA THR A 162 21.33 13.91 25.15
C THR A 162 22.48 12.97 25.53
N SER A 163 22.26 12.12 26.53
CA SER A 163 23.12 10.98 26.82
C SER A 163 22.66 9.67 26.15
N ASP A 164 21.61 9.71 25.32
CA ASP A 164 21.14 8.52 24.60
C ASP A 164 22.14 8.04 23.54
N ALA A 165 21.95 6.81 23.09
CA ALA A 165 22.73 6.26 21.99
C ALA A 165 22.57 7.11 20.71
N GLY A 166 23.70 7.46 20.09
CA GLY A 166 23.74 8.34 18.91
C GLY A 166 24.09 9.80 19.23
N GLY A 167 24.01 10.22 20.50
CA GLY A 167 24.29 11.60 20.92
C GLY A 167 23.35 12.62 20.29
N GLY A 168 23.79 13.89 20.23
CA GLY A 168 22.99 14.99 19.69
C GLY A 168 22.27 15.78 20.79
N GLN A 169 21.06 16.26 20.50
CA GLN A 169 20.21 16.93 21.48
C GLN A 169 18.93 16.11 21.70
N ASN A 170 18.26 16.32 22.82
CA ASN A 170 16.86 15.95 23.00
C ASN A 170 16.03 17.19 23.28
N VAL A 171 14.71 17.04 23.16
CA VAL A 171 13.74 18.01 23.64
C VAL A 171 13.38 17.69 25.08
N GLY A 172 13.30 18.72 25.92
CA GLY A 172 12.93 18.64 27.33
C GLY A 172 12.19 19.88 27.80
N TRP A 173 12.05 20.03 29.12
CA TRP A 173 11.20 21.06 29.75
C TRP A 173 9.74 21.04 29.23
N ILE A 174 9.26 19.87 28.83
CA ILE A 174 7.94 19.72 28.24
C ILE A 174 6.89 19.80 29.36
N GLU A 175 6.11 20.86 29.35
CA GLU A 175 4.97 21.07 30.24
C GLU A 175 3.65 20.66 29.57
N THR A 176 2.58 20.56 30.36
CA THR A 176 1.25 20.23 29.83
C THR A 176 0.77 21.36 28.92
N GLY A 177 0.43 21.03 27.67
CA GLY A 177 0.04 22.01 26.65
C GLY A 177 1.12 22.34 25.62
N ASP A 178 2.36 21.93 25.87
CA ASP A 178 3.47 22.12 24.93
C ASP A 178 3.35 21.21 23.71
N TRP A 179 3.99 21.62 22.61
CA TRP A 179 3.92 20.87 21.36
C TRP A 179 5.11 21.06 20.44
N LEU A 180 5.30 20.08 19.58
CA LEU A 180 6.27 20.01 18.49
C LEU A 180 5.52 19.76 17.18
N ALA A 181 5.86 20.47 16.11
CA ALA A 181 5.30 20.22 14.77
C ALA A 181 6.38 20.00 13.71
N TYR A 182 6.16 19.03 12.84
CA TYR A 182 7.06 18.63 11.75
C TYR A 182 6.34 18.71 10.42
N ASN A 183 6.81 19.55 9.51
CA ASN A 183 6.18 19.73 8.21
C ASN A 183 6.60 18.64 7.22
N SER A 184 5.73 18.40 6.24
CA SER A 184 6.03 17.56 5.06
C SER A 184 6.39 16.11 5.38
N ILE A 185 5.67 15.49 6.32
CA ILE A 185 5.75 14.04 6.56
C ILE A 185 4.95 13.31 5.49
N THR A 186 5.65 12.59 4.60
CA THR A 186 5.03 11.83 3.51
C THR A 186 4.78 10.38 3.91
N ILE A 187 3.52 9.97 3.84
CA ILE A 187 3.02 8.62 4.03
C ILE A 187 2.80 8.01 2.64
N PRO A 188 3.61 7.04 2.22
CA PRO A 188 3.66 6.64 0.81
C PRO A 188 2.54 5.65 0.42
N ALA A 189 1.88 5.01 1.38
CA ALA A 189 0.74 4.11 1.17
C ALA A 189 -0.25 4.20 2.34
N SER A 190 -1.55 4.03 2.07
CA SER A 190 -2.53 3.90 3.16
C SER A 190 -2.34 2.57 3.87
N GLY A 191 -2.29 2.55 5.19
CA GLY A 191 -2.06 1.32 5.94
C GLY A 191 -1.82 1.54 7.42
N ASN A 192 -1.49 0.44 8.12
CA ASN A 192 -1.10 0.48 9.52
C ASN A 192 0.38 0.87 9.64
N TYR A 193 0.67 1.77 10.58
CA TYR A 193 2.00 2.22 10.91
C TYR A 193 2.22 2.09 12.42
N THR A 194 3.40 1.64 12.82
CA THR A 194 3.88 1.78 14.19
C THR A 194 4.53 3.15 14.34
N ILE A 195 4.06 3.97 15.28
CA ILE A 195 4.77 5.19 15.69
C ILE A 195 5.49 4.88 17.00
N GLU A 196 6.79 5.15 17.01
CA GLU A 196 7.67 4.94 18.15
C GLU A 196 8.21 6.28 18.64
N TYR A 197 8.43 6.38 19.95
CA TYR A 197 8.95 7.56 20.62
C TYR A 197 10.06 7.13 21.57
N ARG A 198 11.23 7.74 21.44
CA ARG A 198 12.35 7.54 22.34
C ARG A 198 12.31 8.57 23.44
N VAL A 199 11.92 8.15 24.63
CA VAL A 199 11.48 9.04 25.72
C VAL A 199 12.19 8.71 27.04
N ALA A 200 12.28 9.71 27.90
CA ALA A 200 12.85 9.61 29.25
C ALA A 200 12.01 10.42 30.24
N SER A 201 11.92 9.98 31.49
CA SER A 201 11.16 10.67 32.53
C SER A 201 11.61 10.23 33.92
N SER A 202 11.75 11.19 34.85
CA SER A 202 11.82 10.88 36.30
C SER A 202 10.44 10.83 36.96
N ASN A 203 9.40 11.25 36.25
CA ASN A 203 8.03 11.35 36.73
C ASN A 203 7.16 10.20 36.21
N SER A 204 6.06 9.93 36.90
CA SER A 204 5.00 9.05 36.43
C SER A 204 3.83 9.86 35.88
N GLY A 205 3.08 9.31 34.91
CA GLY A 205 1.84 9.92 34.42
C GLY A 205 2.00 10.90 33.24
N GLY A 206 3.22 11.03 32.68
CA GLY A 206 3.43 11.76 31.44
C GLY A 206 2.64 11.12 30.29
N ARG A 207 2.07 11.95 29.42
CA ARG A 207 1.24 11.49 28.29
C ARG A 207 1.45 12.39 27.08
N LEU A 208 1.69 11.78 25.94
CA LEU A 208 1.70 12.47 24.65
C LEU A 208 0.51 12.05 23.80
N SER A 209 0.07 12.93 22.91
CA SER A 209 -0.81 12.62 21.78
C SER A 209 -0.11 12.97 20.47
N VAL A 210 -0.44 12.25 19.41
CA VAL A 210 0.00 12.56 18.06
C VAL A 210 -1.19 12.84 17.16
N ASP A 211 -1.01 13.82 16.29
CA ASP A 211 -2.00 14.24 15.31
C ASP A 211 -1.37 14.61 13.97
N LEU A 212 -2.21 14.74 12.95
CA LEU A 212 -1.87 15.30 11.65
C LEU A 212 -2.70 16.55 11.39
N ASN A 213 -2.05 17.53 10.77
CA ASN A 213 -2.62 18.81 10.34
C ASN A 213 -3.27 19.58 11.50
N SER A 214 -2.49 19.81 12.56
CA SER A 214 -2.87 20.66 13.70
C SER A 214 -4.15 20.18 14.41
N GLY A 215 -4.18 18.89 14.75
CA GLY A 215 -5.26 18.25 15.48
C GLY A 215 -6.44 17.79 14.61
N ALA A 216 -6.42 18.03 13.30
CA ALA A 216 -7.51 17.62 12.41
C ALA A 216 -7.68 16.09 12.35
N ILE A 217 -6.59 15.33 12.47
CA ILE A 217 -6.59 13.88 12.51
C ILE A 217 -5.80 13.44 13.75
N VAL A 218 -6.49 13.00 14.80
CA VAL A 218 -5.84 12.46 16.00
C VAL A 218 -5.45 11.01 15.74
N LEU A 219 -4.16 10.69 15.88
CA LEU A 219 -3.61 9.35 15.65
C LEU A 219 -3.61 8.50 16.92
N GLY A 220 -3.58 9.12 18.09
CA GLY A 220 -3.69 8.41 19.36
C GLY A 220 -2.83 9.03 20.45
N GLU A 221 -2.78 8.34 21.58
CA GLU A 221 -2.03 8.76 22.77
C GLU A 221 -1.06 7.65 23.21
N SER A 222 -0.02 8.04 23.93
CA SER A 222 0.91 7.09 24.56
C SER A 222 1.31 7.57 25.94
N GLU A 223 1.35 6.62 26.88
CA GLU A 223 1.81 6.87 28.23
C GLU A 223 3.34 6.84 28.27
N ILE A 224 3.91 7.78 28.99
CA ILE A 224 5.34 7.89 29.19
C ILE A 224 5.68 7.31 30.57
N PRO A 225 6.38 6.16 30.62
CA PRO A 225 6.72 5.55 31.89
C PRO A 225 7.77 6.36 32.61
N ASN A 226 7.81 6.21 33.94
CA ASN A 226 8.97 6.63 34.72
C ASN A 226 10.16 5.75 34.34
N THR A 227 11.18 6.33 33.74
CA THR A 227 12.40 5.62 33.34
C THR A 227 13.49 5.70 34.40
N GLY A 228 13.27 6.38 35.52
CA GLY A 228 14.24 6.55 36.60
C GLY A 228 15.24 7.68 36.38
N GLY A 229 15.04 8.52 35.35
CA GLY A 229 15.94 9.63 35.06
C GLY A 229 15.57 10.39 33.78
N TRP A 230 15.81 11.70 33.75
CA TRP A 230 15.60 12.58 32.58
C TRP A 230 16.43 12.22 31.34
N GLN A 231 17.45 11.38 31.54
CA GLN A 231 18.38 10.92 30.52
C GLN A 231 18.50 9.38 30.53
N ASN A 232 17.53 8.68 31.16
CA ASN A 232 17.42 7.23 31.04
C ASN A 232 16.32 6.91 30.03
N TRP A 233 16.69 6.29 28.90
CA TRP A 233 15.86 6.30 27.70
C TRP A 233 15.21 4.94 27.42
N THR A 234 13.91 4.96 27.14
CA THR A 234 13.15 3.81 26.65
C THR A 234 12.40 4.17 25.37
N THR A 235 11.89 3.16 24.66
CA THR A 235 11.05 3.37 23.47
C THR A 235 9.64 2.89 23.76
N VAL A 236 8.67 3.78 23.60
CA VAL A 236 7.24 3.45 23.65
C VAL A 236 6.64 3.55 22.25
N SER A 237 5.58 2.81 21.97
CA SER A 237 4.96 2.80 20.64
C SER A 237 3.49 2.46 20.67
N HIS A 238 2.81 2.78 19.57
CA HIS A 238 1.47 2.31 19.28
C HIS A 238 1.26 2.19 17.77
N THR A 239 0.19 1.52 17.36
CA THR A 239 -0.16 1.31 15.95
C THR A 239 -1.36 2.16 15.56
N VAL A 240 -1.28 2.77 14.37
CA VAL A 240 -2.31 3.65 13.83
C VAL A 240 -2.53 3.37 12.35
N PHE A 241 -3.75 3.58 11.87
CA PHE A 241 -4.02 3.58 10.44
C PHE A 241 -3.85 5.01 9.88
N ILE A 242 -3.02 5.17 8.85
CA ILE A 242 -2.80 6.47 8.20
C ILE A 242 -3.03 6.32 6.71
N ASN A 243 -3.78 7.25 6.11
CA ASN A 243 -3.95 7.30 4.66
C ASN A 243 -2.69 7.87 3.98
N ALA A 244 -2.38 7.39 2.77
CA ALA A 244 -1.34 7.97 1.94
C ALA A 244 -1.54 9.47 1.75
N GLY A 245 -0.45 10.24 1.78
CA GLY A 245 -0.50 11.69 1.69
C GLY A 245 0.70 12.36 2.35
N THR A 246 0.74 13.69 2.30
CA THR A 246 1.74 14.49 2.98
C THR A 246 1.06 15.34 4.04
N TYR A 247 1.59 15.32 5.25
CA TYR A 247 0.97 15.91 6.44
C TYR A 247 1.96 16.75 7.24
N ASN A 248 1.43 17.65 8.06
CA ASN A 248 2.18 18.22 9.17
C ASN A 248 1.88 17.38 10.41
N LEU A 249 2.90 16.75 11.01
CA LEU A 249 2.73 15.91 12.19
C LEU A 249 2.92 16.74 13.47
N GLY A 250 1.98 16.61 14.41
CA GLY A 250 2.05 17.20 15.74
C GLY A 250 2.34 16.15 16.81
N ILE A 251 3.21 16.49 17.77
CA ILE A 251 3.35 15.79 19.06
C ILE A 251 2.94 16.79 20.14
N PHE A 252 1.92 16.46 20.92
CA PHE A 252 1.34 17.33 21.94
C PHE A 252 1.44 16.71 23.32
N ALA A 253 1.84 17.49 24.31
CA ALA A 253 1.95 17.06 25.70
C ALA A 253 0.60 17.16 26.42
N LYS A 254 -0.17 16.08 26.39
CA LYS A 254 -1.42 15.93 27.17
C LYS A 254 -1.15 16.05 28.67
N THR A 255 -0.04 15.48 29.11
CA THR A 255 0.55 15.69 30.43
C THR A 255 2.06 15.80 30.24
N GLY A 256 2.66 16.90 30.67
CA GLY A 256 4.11 17.13 30.58
C GLY A 256 4.95 16.26 31.54
N GLY A 257 6.20 16.65 31.74
CA GLY A 257 7.12 16.00 32.68
C GLY A 257 7.88 14.83 32.06
N TRP A 258 8.30 14.94 30.80
CA TRP A 258 9.10 13.95 30.09
C TRP A 258 10.00 14.62 29.05
N ASN A 259 11.03 13.91 28.62
CA ASN A 259 11.94 14.26 27.54
C ASN A 259 11.72 13.32 26.34
N ILE A 260 12.03 13.79 25.13
CA ILE A 260 11.99 13.00 23.89
C ILE A 260 13.22 13.26 23.03
N ASN A 261 13.83 12.19 22.53
CA ASN A 261 15.02 12.23 21.68
C ASN A 261 14.65 12.18 20.20
N TRP A 262 13.82 11.20 19.82
CA TRP A 262 13.33 11.06 18.44
C TRP A 262 11.98 10.38 18.41
N PHE A 263 11.28 10.53 17.28
CA PHE A 263 10.16 9.67 16.92
C PHE A 263 10.45 8.94 15.59
N ARG A 264 9.80 7.81 15.40
CA ARG A 264 9.95 6.98 14.20
C ARG A 264 8.60 6.46 13.72
N ILE A 265 8.36 6.51 12.40
CA ILE A 265 7.16 5.95 11.75
C ILE A 265 7.60 4.78 10.89
N VAL A 266 7.05 3.60 11.18
CA VAL A 266 7.38 2.34 10.51
C VAL A 266 6.12 1.71 9.91
N SER A 267 6.14 1.39 8.61
CA SER A 267 5.06 0.61 7.97
C SER A 267 4.97 -0.80 8.55
N GLN A 268 3.75 -1.30 8.79
CA GLN A 268 3.50 -2.70 9.14
C GLN A 268 3.28 -3.59 7.92
#